data_AF-A0A2I0FQ17-F1
#
_entry.id   AF-A0A2I0FQ17-F1
#
_cell.length_a   1.000
_cell.length_b   1.000
_cell.length_c   1.000
_cell.angle_alpha   90.00
_cell.angle_beta   90.00
_cell.angle_gamma   90.00
#
_symmetry.space_group_name_H-M   'P 1'
#
loop_
_entity.id
_entity.type
_entity.pdbx_description
1 polymer ?
#
loop_
_entity_poly.entity_id
_entity_poly.type
_entity_poly.pdbx_seq_one_letter_code
_entity_poly.pdbx_strand_id
1 'polypeptide(L)' 'MGGYQHKRGVIQDNALEALLTDPLFRTRVEENKKGKGSYKRKAKHNRKGNWEASGKKPFLPLAFCFIRHKKTAIGGFSF' A
#
# COMPACT_ATOMS: atom_id res chain seq x y z
N MET A 1 -32.26 -2.17 15.67
CA MET A 1 -31.79 -1.46 14.46
C MET A 1 -31.65 0.01 14.81
N GLY A 2 -30.46 0.61 14.65
CA GLY A 2 -30.24 2.03 14.90
C GLY A 2 -30.65 2.88 13.70
N GLY A 3 -31.32 4.01 13.94
CA GLY A 3 -31.72 4.95 12.89
C GLY A 3 -30.54 5.74 12.31
N TYR A 4 -30.66 6.18 11.06
CA TYR A 4 -29.67 7.04 10.41
C TYR A 4 -29.87 8.51 10.80
N GLN A 5 -28.80 9.22 11.18
CA GLN A 5 -28.83 10.64 11.52
C GLN A 5 -28.47 11.49 10.28
N HIS A 6 -29.47 12.19 9.73
CA HIS A 6 -29.31 13.08 8.57
C HIS A 6 -28.78 14.47 8.97
N LYS A 7 -28.18 15.20 8.03
CA LYS A 7 -27.53 16.50 8.29
C LYS A 7 -28.42 17.72 8.06
N ARG A 8 -29.64 17.52 7.57
CA ARG A 8 -30.61 18.57 7.22
C ARG A 8 -31.19 19.37 8.41
N GLY A 9 -30.95 18.94 9.66
CA GLY A 9 -31.63 19.51 10.83
C GLY A 9 -33.08 19.02 10.95
N VAL A 10 -33.99 19.81 11.52
CA VAL A 10 -35.41 19.46 11.63
C VAL A 10 -36.07 19.56 10.25
N ILE A 11 -36.62 18.44 9.77
CA ILE A 11 -37.38 18.38 8.52
C ILE A 11 -38.80 18.86 8.79
N GLN A 12 -39.27 19.89 8.08
CA GLN A 12 -40.60 20.47 8.27
C GLN A 12 -41.61 19.97 7.23
N ASP A 13 -41.22 19.96 5.95
CA ASP A 13 -42.14 19.64 4.85
C ASP A 13 -42.02 18.16 4.42
N ASN A 14 -41.10 17.83 3.50
CA ASN A 14 -40.96 16.50 2.93
C ASN A 14 -39.68 15.79 3.40
N ALA A 15 -39.86 14.66 4.11
CA ALA A 15 -38.76 13.85 4.59
C ALA A 15 -37.97 13.12 3.50
N LEU A 16 -38.64 12.65 2.44
CA LEU A 16 -37.98 11.93 1.36
C LEU A 16 -37.11 12.84 0.52
N GLU A 17 -37.60 14.04 0.18
CA GLU A 17 -36.83 15.03 -0.57
C GLU A 17 -35.62 15.55 0.24
N ALA A 18 -35.82 15.76 1.54
CA ALA A 18 -34.73 16.13 2.45
C ALA A 18 -33.64 15.06 2.48
N LEU A 19 -34.02 13.77 2.54
CA LEU A 19 -33.08 12.67 2.49
C LEU A 19 -32.42 12.53 1.12
N LEU A 20 -33.18 12.63 0.03
CA LEU A 20 -32.67 12.48 -1.34
C LEU A 20 -31.52 13.46 -1.65
N THR A 21 -31.61 14.67 -1.08
CA THR A 21 -30.60 15.72 -1.24
C THR A 21 -29.48 15.66 -0.19
N ASP A 22 -29.59 14.79 0.82
CA ASP A 22 -28.59 14.57 1.86
C ASP A 22 -27.38 13.78 1.28
N PRO A 23 -26.17 13.90 1.85
CA PRO A 23 -24.99 13.17 1.35
C PRO A 23 -25.13 11.64 1.37
N LEU A 24 -26.10 11.12 2.12
CA LEU A 24 -26.48 9.71 2.09
C LEU A 24 -26.73 9.21 0.66
N PHE A 25 -27.48 9.98 -0.13
CA PHE A 25 -27.91 9.63 -1.49
C PHE A 25 -27.14 10.40 -2.57
N ARG A 26 -25.83 10.58 -2.36
CA ARG A 26 -24.97 11.16 -3.40
C ARG A 26 -24.76 10.22 -4.59
N THR A 27 -24.57 10.82 -5.76
CA THR A 27 -24.07 10.09 -6.93
C THR A 27 -22.72 9.44 -6.60
N ARG A 28 -22.60 8.15 -6.93
CA ARG A 28 -21.35 7.40 -6.79
C ARG A 28 -20.75 7.21 -8.17
N VAL A 29 -19.48 7.54 -8.29
CA VAL A 29 -18.68 7.28 -9.48
C VAL A 29 -17.79 6.10 -9.18
N GLU A 30 -17.89 5.03 -9.97
CA GLU A 30 -16.99 3.90 -9.88
C GLU A 30 -15.65 4.24 -10.54
N GLU A 31 -14.55 3.82 -9.94
CA GLU A 31 -13.24 3.92 -10.55
C GLU A 31 -13.11 2.92 -11.70
N ASN A 32 -12.92 3.43 -12.92
CA ASN A 32 -12.71 2.60 -14.08
C ASN A 32 -11.35 1.88 -14.03
N LYS A 33 -11.31 0.63 -14.53
CA LYS A 33 -10.09 -0.17 -14.58
C LYS A 33 -9.13 0.21 -15.71
N LYS A 34 -9.64 0.89 -16.75
CA LYS A 34 -8.89 1.28 -17.96
C LYS A 34 -9.40 2.61 -18.51
N GLY A 35 -8.53 3.37 -19.19
CA GLY A 35 -8.86 4.65 -19.82
C GLY A 35 -8.54 5.86 -18.93
N LYS A 36 -9.23 6.99 -19.15
CA LYS A 36 -9.00 8.24 -18.39
C LYS A 36 -9.31 8.03 -16.91
N GLY A 37 -8.40 8.44 -16.02
CA GLY A 37 -8.59 8.31 -14.57
C GLY A 37 -8.31 6.92 -14.00
N SER A 38 -7.94 5.93 -14.83
CA SER A 38 -7.69 4.56 -14.38
C SER A 38 -6.29 4.29 -13.82
N TYR A 39 -5.35 5.23 -14.00
CA TYR A 39 -3.97 5.06 -13.54
C TYR A 39 -3.89 5.09 -12.00
N LYS A 40 -3.34 4.02 -11.41
CA LYS A 40 -3.10 3.90 -9.96
C LYS A 40 -1.60 3.81 -9.69
N ARG A 41 -1.06 4.69 -8.84
CA ARG A 41 0.37 4.69 -8.47
C ARG A 41 0.84 3.39 -7.82
N LYS A 42 -0.05 2.70 -7.13
CA LYS A 42 0.19 1.40 -6.49
C LYS A 42 -0.91 0.44 -6.88
N ALA A 43 -0.53 -0.75 -7.34
CA ALA A 43 -1.48 -1.83 -7.58
C ALA A 43 -1.98 -2.42 -6.26
N LYS A 44 -3.17 -3.04 -6.26
CA LYS A 44 -3.75 -3.73 -5.09
C LYS A 44 -2.77 -4.74 -4.48
N HIS A 45 -2.07 -5.49 -5.33
CA HIS A 45 -1.01 -6.41 -4.95
C HIS A 45 0.31 -5.82 -5.43
N ASN A 46 0.95 -5.03 -4.58
CA ASN A 46 2.32 -4.58 -4.81
C ASN A 46 3.20 -5.84 -4.78
N ARG A 47 3.81 -6.24 -5.90
CA ARG A 47 4.68 -7.43 -5.99
C ARG A 47 5.84 -7.26 -5.01
N LYS A 48 5.66 -7.73 -3.79
CA LYS A 48 6.73 -7.93 -2.82
C LYS A 48 7.39 -9.25 -3.21
N GLY A 49 8.39 -9.16 -4.09
CA GLY A 49 9.23 -10.30 -4.47
C GLY A 49 8.63 -11.24 -5.52
N ASN A 50 8.84 -10.94 -6.79
CA ASN A 50 9.12 -11.99 -7.77
C ASN A 50 10.33 -11.52 -8.58
N TRP A 51 11.39 -11.12 -7.88
CA TRP A 51 12.73 -11.10 -8.45
C TRP A 51 12.99 -12.55 -8.84
N GLU A 52 13.18 -12.80 -10.13
CA GLU A 52 13.45 -14.12 -10.66
C GLU A 52 14.58 -14.76 -9.84
N ALA A 53 14.24 -15.71 -8.98
CA ALA A 53 15.20 -16.54 -8.28
C ALA A 53 15.78 -17.57 -9.26
N SER A 54 16.38 -17.10 -10.35
CA SER A 54 17.39 -17.84 -11.10
C SER A 54 18.66 -17.80 -10.25
N GLY A 55 18.63 -18.51 -9.12
CA GLY A 55 19.79 -18.75 -8.27
C GLY A 55 20.74 -19.74 -8.95
N LYS A 56 21.44 -19.28 -9.99
CA LYS A 56 22.66 -19.95 -10.45
C LYS A 56 23.72 -19.72 -9.37
N LYS A 57 23.81 -20.65 -8.43
CA LYS A 57 24.89 -20.69 -7.42
C LYS A 57 26.15 -21.11 -8.18
N PRO A 58 27.24 -20.32 -8.25
CA PRO A 58 28.52 -20.91 -8.59
C PRO A 58 28.88 -21.83 -7.44
N PHE A 59 28.96 -23.13 -7.72
CA PHE A 59 29.54 -24.12 -6.82
C PHE A 59 30.98 -23.71 -6.57
N LEU A 60 31.20 -22.97 -5.48
CA LEU A 60 32.52 -22.75 -4.92
C LEU A 60 32.68 -23.74 -3.76
N PRO A 61 33.65 -24.66 -3.84
CA PRO A 61 33.84 -25.68 -2.80
C PRO A 61 34.16 -25.03 -1.46
N LEU A 62 33.61 -25.61 -0.39
CA LEU A 62 33.66 -25.18 1.02
C LEU A 62 35.09 -25.07 1.62
N ALA A 63 36.14 -25.14 0.81
CA ALA A 63 37.53 -25.08 1.26
C ALA A 63 38.05 -23.65 1.50
N PHE A 64 37.28 -22.59 1.20
CA PHE A 64 37.74 -21.20 1.39
C PHE A 64 37.31 -20.56 2.72
N CYS A 65 36.58 -21.27 3.59
CA CYS A 65 36.08 -20.73 4.86
C CYS A 65 37.07 -20.80 6.05
N PHE A 66 38.33 -21.17 5.84
CA PHE A 66 39.28 -21.38 6.94
C PHE A 66 40.67 -20.78 6.72
N ILE A 67 40.75 -19.49 6.36
CA ILE A 67 41.97 -18.71 6.62
C ILE A 67 41.59 -17.45 7.39
N ARG A 68 41.44 -17.66 8.70
CA ARG A 68 41.29 -16.60 9.70
C ARG A 68 42.63 -15.89 9.85
N HIS A 69 42.88 -14.87 9.04
CA HIS A 69 44.06 -14.03 9.20
C HIS A 69 43.94 -13.21 10.49
N LYS A 70 44.80 -13.55 11.44
CA LYS A 70 45.11 -12.75 12.64
C LYS A 70 45.88 -11.48 12.23
N LYS A 71 45.63 -10.40 12.97
CA LYS A 71 46.41 -9.14 13.20
C LYS A 71 45.56 -7.91 12.87
N THR A 72 45.55 -6.80 13.60
CA THR A 72 46.04 -6.35 14.92
C THR A 72 45.28 -5.04 15.17
N ALA A 73 44.96 -4.72 16.42
CA ALA A 73 44.38 -3.43 16.79
C ALA A 73 45.34 -2.26 16.49
N ILE A 74 44.78 -1.10 16.08
CA ILE A 74 45.21 0.32 16.14
C ILE A 74 44.23 1.02 15.15
N GLY A 75 43.19 1.75 15.56
CA GLY A 75 43.23 3.08 16.17
C GLY A 75 42.89 4.14 15.11
N GLY A 76 41.88 4.99 15.34
CA GLY A 76 41.73 6.25 14.58
C GLY A 76 40.33 6.59 14.07
N PHE A 77 39.59 7.30 14.91
CA PHE A 77 38.38 8.10 14.63
C PHE A 77 38.81 9.44 14.02
N SER A 78 38.18 9.96 12.96
CA SER A 78 38.12 11.41 12.63
C SER A 78 37.18 11.75 11.47
N PHE A 79 36.30 12.73 11.76
CA PHE A 79 35.44 13.64 10.98
C PHE A 79 34.65 13.15 9.74
#